data_AF-A0A3D0NQD6-F1
#
_entry.id   AF-A0A3D0NQD6-F1
#
_cell.length_a   1.000
_cell.length_b   1.000
_cell.length_c   1.000
_cell.angle_alpha   90.00
_cell.angle_beta   90.00
_cell.angle_gamma   90.00
#
_symmetry.space_group_name_H-M   'P 1'
#
loop_
_entity.id
_entity.type
_entity.pdbx_description
1 polymer ?
#
loop_
_entity_poly.entity_id
_entity_poly.type
_entity_poly.pdbx_seq_one_letter_code
_entity_poly.pdbx_strand_id
1 'polypeptide(L)' 'PERSVEIMKMLFNIHQKGTTVIVVTHEHELVRQFGGRVLRIEEGKITADVVLPMHFPNGKKSADTSAKGDSAL' A
#
# COMPACT_ATOMS: atom_id res chain seq x y z
N PRO A 1 6.60 -9.54 -3.99
CA PRO A 1 5.35 -9.12 -3.32
C PRO A 1 5.48 -8.84 -1.82
N GLU A 2 5.77 -9.83 -0.95
CA GLU A 2 5.69 -9.63 0.52
C GLU A 2 6.67 -8.59 1.07
N ARG A 3 7.95 -8.65 0.68
CA ARG A 3 8.97 -7.67 1.12
C ARG A 3 8.71 -6.27 0.57
N SER A 4 8.17 -6.15 -0.65
CA SER A 4 7.87 -4.86 -1.28
C SER A 4 6.83 -4.06 -0.50
N VAL A 5 5.85 -4.73 0.11
CA VAL A 5 4.79 -4.10 0.92
C VAL A 5 5.35 -3.47 2.19
N GLU A 6 6.28 -4.13 2.88
CA GLU A 6 6.89 -3.60 4.10
C GLU A 6 7.72 -2.34 3.82
N ILE A 7 8.50 -2.37 2.73
CA ILE A 7 9.27 -1.20 2.27
C ILE A 7 8.31 -0.05 1.93
N MET A 8 7.22 -0.32 1.20
CA MET A 8 6.23 0.70 0.87
C MET A 8 5.58 1.31 2.12
N LYS A 9 5.27 0.52 3.14
CA LYS A 9 4.78 1.04 4.44
C LYS A 9 5.79 1.96 5.11
N MET A 10 7.07 1.60 5.12
CA MET A 10 8.13 2.44 5.67
C MET A 10 8.23 3.77 4.90
N LEU A 11 8.27 3.71 3.57
CA LEU A 11 8.33 4.89 2.70
C LEU A 11 7.11 5.80 2.90
N PHE A 12 5.93 5.22 3.06
CA PHE A 12 4.72 5.97 3.38
C PHE A 12 4.84 6.69 4.73
N ASN A 13 5.33 6.02 5.77
CA ASN A 13 5.55 6.66 7.08
C ASN A 13 6.55 7.80 7.02
N ILE A 14 7.56 7.71 6.15
CA ILE A 14 8.49 8.81 5.87
C ILE A 14 7.76 9.96 5.19
N HIS A 15 6.90 9.66 4.22
CA HIS A 15 6.09 10.67 3.53
C HIS A 15 5.19 11.46 4.50
N GLN A 16 4.55 10.77 5.46
CA GLN A 16 3.72 11.42 6.48
C GLN A 16 4.48 12.40 7.39
N LYS A 17 5.82 12.31 7.45
CA LYS A 17 6.66 13.23 8.22
C LYS A 17 7.03 14.50 7.43
N GLY A 18 6.43 14.72 6.26
CA GLY A 18 6.66 15.89 5.40
C GLY A 18 7.71 15.67 4.31
N THR A 19 8.21 14.45 4.16
CA THR A 19 9.18 14.12 3.11
C THR A 19 8.45 13.79 1.80
N THR A 20 8.91 14.34 0.67
CA THR A 20 8.44 13.90 -0.65
C THR A 20 9.10 12.58 -1.02
N VAL A 21 8.31 11.57 -1.38
CA VAL A 21 8.81 10.25 -1.78
C VAL A 21 8.33 9.93 -3.19
N ILE A 22 9.25 9.49 -4.05
CA ILE A 22 8.94 9.00 -5.39
C ILE A 22 9.30 7.52 -5.45
N VAL A 23 8.35 6.70 -5.89
CA VAL A 23 8.53 5.25 -6.05
C VAL A 23 8.35 4.89 -7.51
N VAL A 24 9.32 4.16 -8.07
CA VAL A 24 9.25 3.60 -9.42
C VAL A 24 9.08 2.10 -9.29
N THR A 25 7.99 1.56 -9.82
CA THR A 25 7.70 0.12 -9.75
C THR A 25 6.97 -0.36 -11.00
N HIS A 26 7.18 -1.62 -11.34
CA HIS A 26 6.38 -2.36 -12.32
C HIS A 26 5.23 -3.14 -11.64
N GLU A 27 5.15 -3.13 -10.30
CA GLU A 27 4.13 -3.84 -9.53
C GLU A 27 2.84 -2.99 -9.43
N HIS A 28 1.91 -3.17 -10.37
CA HIS A 28 0.65 -2.44 -10.41
C HIS A 28 -0.21 -2.60 -9.14
N GLU A 29 -0.13 -3.74 -8.46
CA GLU A 29 -0.87 -4.00 -7.22
C GLU A 29 -0.45 -3.05 -6.09
N LEU A 30 0.83 -2.71 -5.97
CA LEU A 30 1.29 -1.74 -4.97
C LEU A 30 0.68 -0.35 -5.24
N VAL A 31 0.66 0.07 -6.49
CA VAL A 31 0.07 1.36 -6.88
C VAL A 31 -1.42 1.41 -6.53
N ARG A 32 -2.15 0.32 -6.76
CA ARG A 32 -3.57 0.21 -6.40
C ARG A 32 -3.82 0.19 -4.90
N GLN A 33 -2.95 -0.47 -4.14
CA GLN A 33 -3.10 -0.62 -2.68
C GLN A 33 -2.78 0.65 -1.90
N PHE A 34 -1.79 1.45 -2.34
CA PHE A 34 -1.33 2.63 -1.60
C PHE A 34 -1.87 3.94 -2.17
N GLY A 35 -2.14 4.02 -3.49
CA GLY A 35 -2.67 5.21 -4.14
C GLY A 35 -1.63 6.33 -4.31
N GLY A 36 -2.10 7.58 -4.37
CA GLY A 36 -1.27 8.78 -4.58
C GLY A 36 -1.31 9.29 -6.02
N ARG A 37 -0.36 10.16 -6.38
CA ARG A 37 -0.21 10.59 -7.79
C ARG A 37 0.57 9.54 -8.56
N VAL A 38 -0.05 8.99 -9.59
CA VAL A 38 0.49 7.92 -10.41
C VAL A 38 0.80 8.48 -11.79
N LEU A 39 2.07 8.42 -12.17
CA LEU A 39 2.54 8.72 -13.51
C LEU A 39 2.83 7.41 -14.23
N ARG A 40 2.11 7.14 -15.32
CA ARG A 40 2.41 6.01 -16.21
C ARG A 40 3.37 6.49 -17.29
N ILE A 41 4.51 5.81 -17.41
CA ILE A 41 5.54 6.12 -18.40
C ILE A 41 5.69 4.92 -19.33
N GLU A 42 5.60 5.19 -20.64
CA GLU A 42 5.77 4.20 -21.70
C GLU A 42 6.61 4.83 -22.81
N GLU A 43 7.61 4.10 -23.31
CA GLU A 43 8.49 4.57 -24.40
C GLU A 43 9.08 5.98 -24.17
N GLY A 44 9.41 6.31 -22.92
CA GLY A 44 9.98 7.61 -22.55
C GLY A 44 8.97 8.77 -22.49
N LYS A 45 7.66 8.50 -22.58
CA LYS A 45 6.59 9.50 -22.50
C LYS A 45 5.64 9.21 -21.35
N ILE A 46 5.08 10.27 -20.74
CA ILE A 46 4.00 10.14 -19.76
C ILE A 46 2.69 9.88 -20.51
N THR A 47 2.10 8.70 -20.32
CA THR A 47 0.84 8.30 -20.96
C THR A 47 -0.37 8.46 -20.05
N ALA A 48 -0.15 8.60 -18.73
CA ALA A 48 -1.20 8.95 -17.78
C ALA A 48 -0.63 9.70 -16.56
N ASP A 49 -1.43 10.61 -16.02
CA ASP A 49 -1.20 11.30 -14.75
C ASP A 49 -2.53 11.34 -13.99
N VAL A 50 -2.63 10.53 -12.94
CA VAL A 50 -3.86 10.36 -12.17
C VAL A 50 -3.61 10.50 -10.69
N VAL A 51 -4.55 11.12 -9.99
CA VAL A 51 -4.53 11.20 -8.52
C VAL A 51 -5.51 10.16 -7.99
N LEU A 52 -4.96 9.11 -7.37
CA LEU A 52 -5.74 8.08 -6.68
C LEU A 52 -5.82 8.42 -5.19
N PRO A 53 -6.95 8.13 -4.52
CA PRO A 53 -7.04 8.28 -3.08
C PRO A 53 -5.95 7.46 -2.40
N MET A 54 -5.17 8.11 -1.53
CA MET A 54 -4.16 7.44 -0.72
C MET A 54 -4.85 6.53 0.28
N HIS A 55 -4.53 5.24 0.23
CA HIS A 55 -5.05 4.24 1.15
C HIS A 55 -3.97 3.81 2.12
N PHE A 56 -4.31 3.85 3.40
CA PHE A 56 -3.46 3.37 4.47
C PHE A 56 -3.82 1.91 4.74
N PRO A 57 -2.98 0.94 4.38
CA PRO A 57 -3.18 -0.43 4.84
C PRO A 57 -3.02 -0.44 6.37
N ASN A 58 -4.16 -0.41 7.07
CA ASN A 58 -4.24 -0.24 8.51
C ASN A 58 -3.51 -1.40 9.21
N GLY A 59 -2.46 -1.08 9.96
CA GLY A 59 -1.60 -2.07 10.61
C GLY A 59 -2.03 -2.37 12.04
N LYS A 60 -3.23 -2.91 12.28
CA LYS A 60 -3.60 -3.73 13.46
C LYS A 60 -4.85 -4.57 13.16
N LYS A 61 -4.69 -5.90 13.05
CA LYS A 61 -5.74 -6.86 13.41
C LYS A 61 -5.42 -7.30 14.84
N SER A 62 -5.96 -6.57 15.81
CA SER A 62 -6.06 -7.07 17.19
C SER A 62 -7.32 -7.95 17.28
N ALA A 63 -7.18 -9.03 18.04
CA ALA A 63 -8.03 -10.22 18.19
C ALA A 63 -7.69 -11.33 17.18
N ASP A 64 -7.00 -12.43 17.50
CA ASP A 64 -6.98 -13.20 18.75
C ASP A 64 -8.28 -13.10 19.57
N THR A 65 -9.25 -13.90 19.17
CA THR A 65 -10.03 -14.62 20.17
C THR A 65 -10.05 -16.07 19.73
N SER A 66 -9.01 -16.81 20.13
CA SER A 66 -9.17 -18.23 20.36
C SER A 66 -9.79 -18.40 21.74
N ALA A 67 -11.09 -18.69 21.78
CA ALA A 67 -11.73 -19.30 22.94
C ALA A 67 -12.44 -20.58 22.47
N LYS A 68 -12.00 -21.69 23.06
CA LYS A 68 -12.58 -23.03 23.01
C LYS A 68 -14.01 -23.06 23.60
N GLY A 69 -14.78 -24.09 23.22
CA GLY A 69 -16.03 -24.55 23.84
C GLY A 69 -17.25 -23.85 23.26
N ASP A 70 -18.31 -24.51 22.79
CA ASP A 70 -18.94 -25.72 23.33
C ASP A 70 -19.63 -26.57 22.25
N SER A 71 -19.80 -27.84 22.58
CA SER A 71 -20.67 -28.79 21.89
C SER A 71 -22.11 -28.30 21.81
N ALA A 72 -22.82 -28.59 20.71
CA ALA A 72 -24.08 -29.34 20.71
C ALA A 72 -24.83 -29.14 19.37
N LEU A 73 -25.27 -30.29 18.83
CA LEU A 73 -26.25 -30.51 17.75
C LEU A 73 -25.74 -30.38 16.30
#